data_AF-A0A7S0BUL2-F1
#
_entry.id   AF-A0A7S0BUL2-F1
#
_cell.length_a   1.000
_cell.length_b   1.000
_cell.length_c   1.000
_cell.angle_alpha   90.00
_cell.angle_beta   90.00
_cell.angle_gamma   90.00
#
_symmetry.space_group_name_H-M   'P 1'
#
loop_
_entity.id
_entity.type
_entity.pdbx_description
1 polymer ?
#
loop_
_entity_poly.entity_id
_entity_poly.type
_entity_poly.pdbx_seq_one_letter_code
_entity_poly.pdbx_strand_id
1 'polypeptide(L)'
;RQALYMYIPIYESGGSMFPTVCSRTLVGLILSQMVFAGNLFMRKALWEAIFVMPAPFLTYWTMGRLFETYAVPGMRLTLERAKDIDNCEHDAAIKIGDLLNEDGKQGVVGTFDKDAYRQPSLRLSEGLAHKLSLFRKPSHELT
;
A
#
# COMPACT_ATOMS: atom_id res chain seq x y z
N ARG A 1 14.63 -11.89 10.63
CA ARG A 1 14.65 -13.18 9.87
C ARG A 1 13.24 -13.63 9.48
N GLN A 2 12.21 -13.52 10.33
CA GLN A 2 10.85 -13.97 10.02
C GLN A 2 10.19 -13.29 8.81
N ALA A 3 10.39 -11.97 8.64
CA ALA A 3 9.80 -11.21 7.54
C ALA A 3 10.24 -11.69 6.13
N LEU A 4 11.45 -12.23 5.99
CA LEU A 4 11.98 -12.69 4.70
C LEU A 4 11.61 -14.14 4.39
N TYR A 5 11.45 -14.99 5.42
CA TYR A 5 11.27 -16.44 5.24
C TYR A 5 9.83 -16.93 5.29
N MET A 6 8.92 -16.22 5.95
CA MET A 6 7.55 -16.71 6.17
C MET A 6 6.45 -15.76 5.68
N TYR A 7 6.73 -14.46 5.60
CA TYR A 7 5.69 -13.48 5.29
C TYR A 7 5.72 -13.12 3.81
N ILE A 8 4.81 -13.72 3.05
CA ILE A 8 4.51 -13.28 1.69
C ILE A 8 3.37 -12.25 1.81
N PRO A 9 3.61 -10.95 1.52
CA PRO A 9 2.56 -9.95 1.61
C PRO A 9 1.49 -10.23 0.55
N ILE A 10 0.25 -10.41 1.00
CA ILE A 10 -0.92 -10.66 0.13
C ILE A 10 -1.38 -9.35 -0.55
N TYR A 11 -1.07 -8.21 0.06
CA TYR A 11 -1.45 -6.88 -0.40
C TYR A 11 -0.27 -5.94 -0.35
N GLU A 12 -0.12 -5.13 -1.40
CA GLU A 12 0.86 -4.06 -1.48
C GLU A 12 0.14 -2.71 -1.27
N SER A 13 0.30 -2.12 -0.07
CA SER A 13 -0.41 -0.88 0.30
C SER A 13 0.40 0.39 0.00
N GLY A 14 1.65 0.26 -0.44
CA GLY A 14 2.54 1.40 -0.70
C GLY A 14 2.87 2.25 0.54
N GLY A 15 2.66 1.72 1.76
CA GLY A 15 2.93 2.45 3.01
C GLY A 15 1.79 3.37 3.47
N SER A 16 0.58 3.23 2.91
CA SER A 16 -0.60 4.01 3.28
C SER A 16 -0.97 3.97 4.78
N MET A 17 -0.51 2.96 5.52
CA MET A 17 -0.73 2.81 6.96
C MET A 17 0.14 3.75 7.83
N PHE A 18 1.28 4.22 7.30
CA PHE A 18 2.23 5.05 8.04
C PHE A 18 1.64 6.32 8.67
N PRO A 19 0.88 7.18 7.94
CA PRO A 19 0.30 8.39 8.54
C PRO A 19 -0.68 8.08 9.67
N THR A 20 -1.45 6.99 9.57
CA THR A 20 -2.39 6.55 10.62
C THR A 20 -1.68 6.04 11.87
N VAL A 21 -0.56 5.34 11.71
CA VAL A 21 0.24 4.88 12.86
C VAL A 21 0.91 6.08 13.53
N CYS A 22 1.46 7.01 12.74
CA CYS A 22 2.11 8.21 13.23
C CYS A 22 1.16 9.09 14.07
N SER A 23 -0.08 9.30 13.60
CA SER A 23 -1.08 10.07 14.35
C SER A 23 -1.44 9.41 15.68
N ARG A 24 -1.59 8.08 15.72
CA ARG A 24 -1.86 7.32 16.95
C ARG A 24 -0.68 7.41 17.93
N THR A 25 0.55 7.35 17.45
CA THR A 25 1.74 7.49 18.31
C THR A 25 1.86 8.90 18.90
N LEU A 26 1.52 9.95 18.13
CA LEU A 26 1.51 11.32 18.63
C LEU A 26 0.43 11.56 19.68
N VAL A 27 -0.76 10.98 19.49
CA VAL A 27 -1.81 10.99 20.53
C VAL A 27 -1.34 10.27 21.79
N GLY A 28 -0.68 9.12 21.66
CA GLY A 28 -0.07 8.42 22.80
C GLY A 28 0.98 9.27 23.54
N LEU A 29 1.77 10.05 22.81
CA LEU A 29 2.74 10.98 23.37
C LEU A 29 2.07 12.11 24.16
N ILE A 30 1.01 12.71 23.62
CA ILE A 30 0.24 13.76 24.32
C ILE A 30 -0.36 13.22 25.62
N LEU A 31 -0.93 12.01 25.59
CA LEU A 31 -1.45 11.35 26.78
C LEU A 31 -0.35 11.10 27.82
N SER A 32 0.82 10.61 27.39
CA SER A 32 1.97 10.43 28.28
C SER A 32 2.41 11.74 28.93
N GLN A 33 2.42 12.84 28.19
CA GLN A 33 2.79 14.16 28.71
C GLN A 33 1.73 14.70 29.69
N MET A 34 0.44 14.49 29.43
CA MET A 34 -0.63 14.85 30.36
C MET A 34 -0.55 14.07 31.68
N VAL A 35 -0.31 12.75 31.61
CA VAL A 35 -0.14 11.92 32.80
C VAL A 35 1.08 12.34 33.60
N PHE A 36 2.20 12.62 32.92
CA PHE A 36 3.42 13.09 33.57
C PHE A 36 3.22 14.45 34.25
N ALA A 37 2.55 15.40 33.59
CA ALA A 37 2.20 16.69 34.16
C ALA A 37 1.30 16.53 35.42
N GLY A 38 0.31 15.64 35.38
CA GLY A 38 -0.53 15.32 36.53
C GLY A 38 0.28 14.76 37.72
N ASN A 39 1.27 13.91 37.45
CA ASN A 39 2.14 13.35 38.48
C ASN A 39 3.05 14.41 39.13
N LEU A 40 3.59 15.35 38.34
CA LEU A 40 4.37 16.48 38.87
C LEU A 40 3.54 17.39 39.76
N PHE A 41 2.28 17.61 39.41
CA PHE A 41 1.35 18.41 40.22
C PHE A 41 1.10 17.77 41.60
N MET A 42 0.88 16.45 41.65
CA MET A 42 0.73 15.71 42.91
C MET A 42 1.96 15.83 43.83
N ARG A 43 3.16 15.94 43.25
CA ARG A 43 4.42 16.06 44.00
C ARG A 43 4.78 17.50 44.41
N LYS A 44 3.90 18.48 44.18
CA LYS A 44 4.15 19.92 44.42
C LYS A 44 5.35 20.50 43.66
N ALA A 45 5.79 19.85 42.58
CA ALA A 45 6.88 20.31 41.71
C ALA A 45 6.36 21.35 40.71
N LEU A 46 5.90 22.50 41.20
CA LEU A 46 5.18 23.50 40.39
C LEU A 46 6.05 24.12 39.29
N TRP A 47 7.34 24.34 39.56
CA TRP A 47 8.28 24.91 38.59
C TRP A 47 8.49 23.98 37.38
N GLU A 48 8.62 22.68 37.63
CA GLU A 48 8.77 21.67 36.57
C GLU A 48 7.47 21.50 35.78
N ALA A 49 6.33 21.51 36.48
CA ALA A 49 5.01 21.39 35.84
C ALA A 49 4.72 22.54 34.86
N ILE A 50 5.12 23.78 35.20
CA ILE A 50 4.97 24.95 34.31
C ILE A 50 5.78 24.76 33.02
N PHE A 51 6.98 24.17 33.11
CA PHE A 51 7.81 23.92 31.93
C PHE A 51 7.26 22.77 31.05
N VAL A 52 6.58 21.80 31.66
CA VAL A 52 6.00 20.64 30.96
C VAL A 52 4.65 20.96 30.33
N MET A 53 3.86 21.87 30.88
CA MET A 53 2.55 22.29 30.34
C MET A 53 2.53 22.75 28.87
N PRO A 54 3.52 23.50 28.34
CA PRO A 54 3.55 23.85 26.92
C PRO A 54 3.89 22.67 26.00
N ALA A 55 4.47 21.58 26.51
CA ALA A 55 4.85 20.42 25.70
C ALA A 55 3.67 19.71 25.00
N PRO A 56 2.54 19.38 25.66
CA PRO A 56 1.38 18.80 24.98
C PRO A 56 0.76 19.75 23.95
N PHE A 57 0.79 21.07 24.20
CA PHE A 57 0.31 22.06 23.25
C PHE A 57 1.18 22.11 21.99
N LEU A 58 2.51 22.14 22.17
CA LEU A 58 3.45 22.12 21.04
C LEU A 58 3.31 20.82 20.23
N THR A 59 3.16 19.68 20.90
CA THR A 59 2.97 18.37 20.27
C THR A 59 1.68 18.31 19.45
N TYR A 60 0.60 18.92 19.96
CA TYR A 60 -0.66 19.03 19.22
C TYR A 60 -0.52 19.90 17.96
N TRP A 61 0.17 21.04 18.07
CA TRP A 61 0.41 21.91 16.92
C TRP A 61 1.28 21.23 15.85
N THR A 62 2.39 20.59 16.24
CA THR A 62 3.27 19.89 15.30
C THR A 62 2.54 18.73 14.63
N MET A 63 1.67 18.01 15.34
CA MET A 63 0.83 16.97 14.76
C MET A 63 -0.04 17.48 13.61
N GLY A 64 -0.70 18.64 13.76
CA GLY A 64 -1.50 19.25 12.69
C GLY A 64 -0.64 19.60 11.46
N ARG A 65 0.51 20.25 11.68
CA ARG A 65 1.44 20.62 10.61
C ARG A 65 2.01 19.42 9.87
N LEU A 66 2.38 18.36 10.60
CA LEU A 66 2.90 17.13 10.02
C LEU A 66 1.85 16.43 9.16
N PHE A 67 0.59 16.42 9.60
CA PHE A 67 -0.49 15.80 8.85
C PHE A 67 -0.77 16.53 7.53
N GLU A 68 -0.89 17.86 7.56
CA GLU A 68 -1.10 18.67 6.36
C GLU A 68 0.08 18.56 5.37
N THR A 69 1.30 18.58 5.90
CA THR A 69 2.52 18.63 5.08
C THR A 69 2.90 17.29 4.48
N TYR A 70 2.66 16.18 5.19
CA TYR A 70 3.16 14.85 4.79
C TYR A 70 2.07 13.82 4.56
N ALA A 71 1.00 13.80 5.35
CA ALA A 71 -0.04 12.77 5.21
C ALA A 71 -0.92 13.03 3.98
N VAL A 72 -1.32 14.29 3.74
CA VAL A 72 -2.15 14.66 2.59
C VAL A 72 -1.45 14.36 1.24
N PRO A 73 -0.19 14.79 0.99
CA PRO A 73 0.49 14.44 -0.24
C PRO A 73 0.89 12.96 -0.29
N GLY A 74 1.23 12.34 0.85
CA GLY A 74 1.60 10.92 0.88
C GLY A 74 0.46 9.95 0.54
N MET A 75 -0.80 10.40 0.63
CA MET A 75 -1.98 9.63 0.24
C MET A 75 -2.38 9.80 -1.23
N ARG A 76 -1.74 10.69 -1.97
CA ARG A 76 -2.10 11.03 -3.35
C ARG A 76 -0.92 10.78 -4.27
N LEU A 77 -1.17 10.13 -5.40
CA LEU A 77 -0.16 10.01 -6.44
C LEU A 77 -0.06 11.35 -7.19
N THR A 78 1.13 11.93 -7.24
CA THR A 78 1.35 13.16 -8.02
C THR A 78 1.30 12.83 -9.51
N LEU A 79 0.74 13.74 -10.31
CA LEU A 79 0.60 13.53 -11.75
C LEU A 79 1.97 13.43 -12.43
N GLU A 80 2.95 14.20 -11.97
CA GLU A 80 4.34 14.08 -12.42
C GLU A 80 4.88 12.67 -12.20
N ARG A 81 4.65 12.10 -11.02
CA ARG A 81 5.10 10.74 -10.72
C ARG A 81 4.35 9.70 -11.53
N ALA A 82 3.04 9.86 -11.73
CA ALA A 82 2.25 8.98 -12.58
C ALA A 82 2.78 8.98 -14.02
N LYS A 83 3.06 10.17 -14.57
CA LYS A 83 3.65 10.32 -15.90
C LYS A 83 5.02 9.64 -16.01
N ASP A 84 5.88 9.79 -15.00
CA ASP A 84 7.19 9.13 -15.00
C ASP A 84 7.05 7.60 -14.99
N ILE A 85 6.08 7.07 -14.24
CA ILE A 85 5.78 5.64 -14.20
C ILE A 85 5.31 5.15 -15.57
N ASP A 86 4.37 5.86 -16.21
CA ASP A 86 3.85 5.52 -17.54
C ASP A 86 4.97 5.52 -18.59
N ASN A 87 5.87 6.52 -18.55
CA ASN A 87 7.01 6.59 -19.47
C ASN A 87 7.99 5.43 -19.24
N CYS A 88 8.31 5.13 -17.97
CA CYS A 88 9.18 4.00 -17.65
C CYS A 88 8.58 2.65 -18.06
N GLU A 89 7.27 2.46 -17.88
CA GLU A 89 6.57 1.25 -18.30
C GLU A 89 6.58 1.10 -19.82
N HIS A 90 6.34 2.20 -20.55
CA HIS A 90 6.40 2.23 -22.01
C HIS A 90 7.80 1.90 -22.54
N ASP A 91 8.84 2.53 -22.00
CA ASP A 91 10.23 2.27 -22.38
C ASP A 91 10.66 0.84 -22.08
N ALA A 92 10.23 0.29 -20.94
CA ALA A 92 10.50 -1.10 -20.58
C ALA A 92 9.81 -2.07 -21.55
N ALA A 93 8.57 -1.80 -21.94
CA ALA A 93 7.83 -2.61 -22.90
C ALA A 93 8.46 -2.60 -24.30
N ILE A 94 8.94 -1.44 -24.76
CA ILE A 94 9.67 -1.32 -26.04
C ILE A 94 10.95 -2.16 -25.99
N LYS A 95 11.75 -2.05 -24.94
CA LYS A 95 12.99 -2.83 -24.79
C LYS A 95 12.74 -4.34 -24.78
N ILE A 96 11.72 -4.79 -24.07
CA ILE A 96 11.33 -6.21 -24.06
C ILE A 96 10.85 -6.63 -25.45
N GLY A 97 10.07 -5.79 -26.12
CA GLY A 97 9.62 -6.00 -27.49
C GLY A 97 10.78 -6.19 -28.45
N ASP A 98 11.77 -5.30 -28.42
CA ASP A 98 12.97 -5.38 -29.28
C ASP A 98 13.79 -6.65 -29.00
N LEU A 99 13.95 -7.05 -27.74
CA LEU A 99 14.64 -8.31 -27.38
C LEU A 99 13.91 -9.56 -27.89
N LEU A 100 12.57 -9.55 -27.89
CA LEU A 100 11.75 -10.67 -28.36
C LEU A 100 11.55 -10.67 -29.88
N ASN A 101 11.78 -9.54 -30.55
CA ASN A 101 11.63 -9.41 -32.00
C ASN A 101 12.73 -10.12 -32.78
N GLU A 102 13.83 -10.53 -32.13
CA GLU A 102 14.79 -11.48 -32.73
C GLU A 102 14.18 -12.88 -32.97
N ASP A 103 13.06 -13.22 -32.32
CA ASP A 103 12.34 -14.52 -32.47
C ASP A 103 10.96 -14.40 -33.18
N GLY A 104 10.65 -13.25 -33.79
CA GLY A 104 9.50 -13.12 -34.70
C GLY A 104 8.10 -13.23 -34.06
N LYS A 105 7.94 -12.94 -32.76
CA LYS A 105 6.63 -12.86 -32.10
C LYS A 105 6.39 -11.44 -31.61
N GLN A 106 5.46 -10.74 -32.27
CA GLN A 106 4.97 -9.41 -31.89
C GLN A 106 4.57 -9.36 -30.41
N GLY A 107 5.35 -8.62 -29.62
CA GLY A 107 5.11 -8.39 -28.21
C GLY A 107 3.84 -7.57 -28.00
N VAL A 108 2.89 -8.15 -27.26
CA VAL A 108 1.64 -7.48 -26.86
C VAL A 108 1.97 -6.51 -25.73
N VAL A 109 2.18 -5.25 -26.08
CA VAL A 109 2.34 -4.14 -25.13
C VAL A 109 0.98 -3.84 -24.47
N GLY A 110 0.92 -3.89 -23.14
CA GLY A 110 -0.07 -3.17 -22.34
C GLY A 110 -1.54 -3.57 -22.54
N THR A 111 -1.88 -4.86 -22.57
CA THR A 111 -3.30 -5.24 -22.51
C THR A 111 -3.79 -5.09 -21.07
N PHE A 112 -4.57 -4.03 -20.83
CA PHE A 112 -5.37 -3.89 -19.61
C PHE A 112 -6.23 -5.15 -19.42
N ASP A 113 -5.95 -5.90 -18.35
CA ASP A 113 -6.70 -7.10 -18.02
C ASP A 113 -8.10 -6.69 -17.55
N LYS A 114 -9.06 -6.73 -18.49
CA LYS A 114 -10.47 -6.40 -18.24
C LYS A 114 -11.09 -7.32 -17.19
N ASP A 115 -10.54 -8.51 -17.00
CA ASP A 115 -11.06 -9.47 -16.05
C ASP A 115 -10.40 -9.31 -14.68
N ALA A 116 -9.38 -8.45 -14.51
CA ALA A 116 -8.59 -8.24 -13.28
C ALA A 116 -9.45 -8.05 -12.01
N TYR A 117 -10.59 -7.36 -12.15
CA TYR A 117 -11.50 -7.03 -11.05
C TYR A 117 -12.74 -7.92 -10.99
N ARG A 118 -12.84 -9.00 -11.79
CA ARG A 118 -13.95 -9.95 -11.68
C ARG A 118 -13.92 -10.66 -10.32
N GLN A 119 -15.10 -10.93 -9.78
CA GLN A 119 -15.21 -11.72 -8.55
C GLN A 119 -14.55 -13.09 -8.73
N PRO A 120 -13.81 -13.58 -7.72
CA PRO A 120 -13.10 -14.86 -7.81
C PRO A 120 -14.06 -16.04 -8.04
N SER A 121 -15.30 -15.96 -7.57
CA SER A 121 -16.35 -16.97 -7.79
C SER A 121 -16.74 -17.13 -9.27
N LEU A 122 -16.78 -16.03 -10.03
CA LEU A 122 -17.12 -16.03 -11.47
C LEU A 122 -15.98 -16.60 -12.32
N ARG A 123 -14.73 -16.35 -11.93
CA ARG A 123 -13.56 -16.95 -12.59
C ARG A 123 -13.51 -18.46 -12.38
N LEU A 124 -13.92 -18.93 -11.19
CA LEU A 124 -13.90 -20.35 -10.85
C LEU A 124 -14.95 -21.14 -11.63
N SER A 125 -16.15 -20.58 -11.85
CA SER A 125 -17.21 -21.26 -12.60
C SER A 125 -16.87 -21.40 -14.09
N GLU A 126 -16.28 -20.38 -14.72
CA GLU A 126 -15.83 -20.43 -16.12
C GLU A 126 -14.68 -21.44 -16.30
N GLY A 127 -13.70 -21.45 -15.38
CA GLY A 127 -12.61 -22.43 -15.40
C GLY A 127 -13.08 -23.88 -15.16
N LEU A 128 -14.10 -24.07 -14.33
CA LEU A 128 -14.69 -25.38 -14.04
C LEU A 128 -15.58 -25.87 -15.19
N ALA A 129 -16.33 -24.97 -15.83
CA ALA A 129 -17.06 -25.26 -17.07
C ALA A 129 -16.12 -25.65 -18.21
N HIS A 130 -14.97 -24.98 -18.34
CA HIS A 130 -13.94 -25.32 -19.31
C HIS A 130 -13.24 -26.67 -19.01
N LYS A 131 -12.98 -26.99 -17.74
CA LYS A 131 -12.46 -28.32 -17.37
C LYS A 131 -13.47 -29.45 -17.62
N LEU A 132 -14.75 -29.19 -17.39
CA LEU A 132 -15.83 -30.16 -17.65
C LEU A 132 -16.08 -30.37 -19.15
N SER A 133 -15.93 -29.34 -19.99
CA SER A 133 -16.03 -29.50 -21.45
C SER A 133 -14.84 -30.29 -22.03
N LEU A 134 -13.64 -30.16 -21.45
CA LEU A 134 -12.48 -30.99 -21.79
C LEU A 134 -12.65 -32.46 -21.36
N PHE A 135 -13.25 -32.72 -20.19
CA PHE A 135 -13.58 -34.08 -19.75
C PHE A 135 -14.73 -34.72 -20.55
N ARG A 136 -15.59 -33.91 -21.17
CA ARG A 136 -16.71 -34.34 -22.03
C ARG A 136 -16.33 -34.34 -23.52
N LYS A 137 -15.08 -34.65 -23.88
CA LYS A 137 -14.73 -34.98 -25.26
C LYS A 137 -14.73 -36.52 -25.41
N PRO A 138 -15.79 -37.13 -25.97
CA PRO A 138 -15.87 -38.57 -26.07
C PRO A 138 -14.84 -39.11 -27.08
N SER A 139 -14.21 -40.20 -26.67
CA SER A 139 -13.41 -41.14 -27.43
C SER A 139 -14.19 -41.71 -28.63
N HIS A 140 -14.29 -40.92 -29.70
CA HIS A 140 -14.70 -41.35 -31.03
C HIS A 140 -13.55 -41.13 -32.03
N GLU A 141 -12.37 -41.68 -31.73
CA GLU A 141 -11.33 -41.98 -32.72
C GLU A 141 -10.68 -43.31 -32.33
N LEU A 142 -11.38 -44.41 -32.62
CA LEU A 142 -10.83 -45.77 -32.66
C LEU A 142 -11.84 -46.68 -33.37
N THR A 143 -11.96 -46.47 -34.67
CA THR A 143 -12.35 -47.48 -35.68
C THR A 143 -11.72 -47.09 -36.99
#